data_AF-A0A1E4FR47-F1
#
_entry.id   AF-A0A1E4FR47-F1
#
_cell.length_a   1.000
_cell.length_b   1.000
_cell.length_c   1.000
_cell.angle_alpha   90.00
_cell.angle_beta   90.00
_cell.angle_gamma   90.00
#
_symmetry.space_group_name_H-M   'P 1'
#
loop_
_entity.id
_entity.type
_entity.pdbx_description
1 polymer ?
#
loop_
_entity_poly.entity_id
_entity_poly.type
_entity_poly.pdbx_seq_one_letter_code
_entity_poly.pdbx_strand_id
1 'polypeptide(L)'
;MFKAFLSFDSFILPKLTRFIYWLGLVVIGLGALAGAFGALAMGNNPYAPAGGGFIGFLLALVGGVIGIVIWRIAVELWMVLFSIYDVLKEIRDQRRQ
;
A
#
# COMPACT_ATOMS: atom_id res chain seq x y z
N MET A 1 24.50 -8.92 -6.63
CA MET A 1 23.67 -7.91 -5.93
C MET A 1 22.25 -8.41 -5.61
N PHE A 2 21.50 -9.00 -6.54
CA PHE A 2 20.15 -9.53 -6.25
C PHE A 2 20.07 -10.67 -5.22
N LYS A 3 21.11 -11.52 -5.10
CA LYS A 3 21.14 -12.61 -4.11
C LYS A 3 21.14 -12.11 -2.65
N ALA A 4 21.65 -10.91 -2.38
CA ALA A 4 21.67 -10.32 -1.03
C ALA A 4 20.29 -9.80 -0.60
N PHE A 5 19.41 -9.46 -1.56
CA PHE A 5 18.02 -9.09 -1.30
C PHE A 5 17.12 -10.31 -1.04
N LEU A 6 17.51 -11.49 -1.53
CA LEU A 6 16.80 -12.75 -1.32
C LEU A 6 17.32 -13.54 -0.12
N SER A 7 18.54 -13.24 0.36
CA SER A 7 19.02 -13.74 1.64
C SER A 7 18.36 -12.95 2.76
N PHE A 8 17.32 -13.53 3.36
CA PHE A 8 16.58 -13.09 4.56
C PHE A 8 17.44 -13.04 5.84
N ASP A 9 18.76 -12.85 5.72
CA ASP A 9 19.73 -13.08 6.79
C ASP A 9 20.12 -11.81 7.58
N SER A 10 19.70 -10.62 7.12
CA SER A 10 19.91 -9.38 7.88
C SER A 10 18.62 -8.59 8.00
N PHE A 11 18.50 -7.86 9.11
CA PHE A 11 17.45 -6.93 9.52
C PHE A 11 17.17 -5.80 8.47
N ILE A 12 16.86 -6.17 7.22
CA ILE A 12 16.52 -5.25 6.12
C ILE A 12 15.08 -4.76 6.27
N LEU A 13 14.27 -5.49 7.02
CA LEU A 13 12.83 -5.27 7.18
C LEU A 13 12.45 -3.83 7.54
N PRO A 14 13.00 -3.17 8.58
CA PRO A 14 12.56 -1.81 8.95
C PRO A 14 12.80 -0.77 7.85
N LYS A 15 13.92 -0.89 7.12
CA LYS A 15 14.23 0.00 5.99
C LYS A 15 13.36 -0.30 4.78
N LEU A 16 13.04 -1.57 4.54
CA LEU A 16 12.17 -2.00 3.46
C LEU A 16 10.72 -1.54 3.68
N THR A 17 10.22 -1.51 4.91
CA THR A 17 8.84 -1.08 5.21
C THR A 17 8.61 0.39 4.81
N ARG A 18 9.59 1.26 5.05
CA ARG A 18 9.52 2.67 4.61
C ARG A 18 9.46 2.78 3.09
N PHE A 19 10.24 1.99 2.37
CA PHE A 19 10.22 1.97 0.91
C PHE A 19 8.87 1.48 0.38
N ILE A 20 8.34 0.38 0.93
CA ILE A 20 7.03 -0.17 0.58
C ILE A 20 5.93 0.86 0.86
N TYR A 21 5.96 1.54 2.00
CA TYR A 21 4.97 2.56 2.35
C TYR A 21 4.84 3.64 1.28
N TRP A 22 5.97 4.24 0.88
CA TRP A 22 6.01 5.27 -0.16
C TRP A 22 5.58 4.73 -1.52
N LEU A 23 6.03 3.51 -1.88
CA LEU A 23 5.63 2.88 -3.12
C LEU A 23 4.11 2.68 -3.20
N GLY A 24 3.49 2.17 -2.14
CA GLY A 24 2.04 1.98 -2.11
C GLY A 24 1.26 3.28 -2.15
N LEU A 25 1.75 4.34 -1.49
CA LEU A 25 1.18 5.68 -1.59
C LEU A 25 1.19 6.22 -3.02
N VAL A 26 2.31 6.04 -3.74
CA VAL A 26 2.42 6.43 -5.15
C VAL A 26 1.44 5.63 -6.00
N VAL A 27 1.35 4.31 -5.79
CA VAL A 27 0.41 3.45 -6.54
C VAL A 27 -1.04 3.84 -6.28
N ILE A 28 -1.42 4.09 -5.04
CA ILE A 28 -2.78 4.52 -4.68
C ILE A 28 -3.08 5.91 -5.26
N GLY A 29 -2.14 6.84 -5.17
CA GLY A 29 -2.30 8.18 -5.73
C GLY A 29 -2.46 8.15 -7.26
N LEU A 30 -1.59 7.41 -7.95
CA LEU A 30 -1.70 7.22 -9.41
C LEU A 30 -2.98 6.48 -9.80
N GLY A 31 -3.38 5.47 -9.04
CA GLY A 31 -4.62 4.73 -9.26
C GLY A 31 -5.87 5.60 -9.09
N ALA A 32 -5.90 6.44 -8.04
CA ALA A 32 -6.99 7.39 -7.81
C ALA A 32 -7.05 8.45 -8.92
N LEU A 33 -5.91 8.99 -9.35
CA LEU A 33 -5.84 9.95 -10.46
C LEU A 33 -6.28 9.29 -11.79
N ALA A 34 -5.75 8.11 -12.10
CA ALA A 34 -6.13 7.37 -13.31
C ALA A 34 -7.62 7.03 -13.33
N GLY A 35 -8.17 6.59 -12.18
CA GLY A 35 -9.60 6.33 -12.03
C GLY A 35 -10.45 7.59 -12.18
N ALA A 36 -10.01 8.71 -11.61
CA ALA A 36 -10.68 9.99 -11.69
C ALA A 36 -10.73 10.52 -13.14
N PHE A 37 -9.59 10.58 -13.82
CA PHE A 37 -9.53 11.02 -15.22
C PHE A 37 -10.22 10.02 -16.16
N GLY A 38 -10.10 8.71 -15.91
CA GLY A 38 -10.81 7.68 -16.66
C GLY A 38 -12.32 7.81 -16.56
N ALA A 39 -12.85 8.09 -15.36
CA ALA A 39 -14.28 8.31 -15.16
C ALA A 39 -14.79 9.55 -15.93
N LEU A 40 -14.04 10.64 -15.92
CA LEU A 40 -14.39 11.84 -16.70
C LEU A 40 -14.35 11.58 -18.21
N ALA A 41 -13.36 10.84 -18.70
CA ALA A 41 -13.27 10.48 -20.12
C ALA A 41 -14.46 9.62 -20.57
N MET A 42 -14.90 8.68 -19.73
CA MET A 42 -16.09 7.86 -19.99
C MET A 42 -17.40 8.64 -19.92
N GLY A 43 -17.44 9.74 -19.16
CA GLY A 43 -18.60 10.62 -19.03
C GLY A 43 -19.03 11.29 -20.34
N ASN A 44 -18.14 11.38 -21.33
CA ASN A 44 -18.43 11.93 -22.66
C ASN A 44 -19.07 10.91 -23.62
N ASN A 45 -19.27 9.67 -23.19
CA ASN A 45 -19.87 8.63 -24.02
C ASN A 45 -21.40 8.82 -24.12
N PRO A 46 -22.00 8.90 -25.33
CA PRO A 46 -23.45 9.04 -25.52
C PRO A 46 -24.30 7.92 -24.90
N TYR A 47 -23.71 6.75 -24.66
CA TYR A 47 -24.37 5.59 -24.06
C TYR A 47 -24.21 5.51 -22.54
N ALA A 48 -23.45 6.43 -21.92
CA ALA A 48 -23.25 6.43 -20.48
C ALA A 48 -24.46 7.04 -19.75
N PRO A 49 -24.83 6.53 -18.55
CA PRO A 49 -25.84 7.16 -17.71
C PRO A 49 -25.48 8.63 -17.43
N ALA A 50 -26.49 9.50 -17.46
CA ALA A 50 -26.31 10.93 -17.16
C ALA A 50 -25.65 11.10 -15.78
N GLY A 51 -24.52 11.82 -15.73
CA GLY A 51 -23.75 12.06 -14.51
C GLY A 51 -22.82 10.92 -14.08
N GLY A 52 -22.81 9.78 -14.78
CA GLY A 52 -21.97 8.62 -14.43
C GLY A 52 -20.48 8.93 -14.35
N GLY A 53 -19.96 9.78 -15.25
CA GLY A 53 -18.55 10.20 -15.22
C GLY A 53 -18.20 11.07 -14.00
N PHE A 54 -19.10 11.98 -13.61
CA PHE A 54 -18.88 12.83 -12.43
C PHE A 54 -18.98 12.03 -11.12
N ILE A 55 -19.95 11.12 -11.03
CA ILE A 55 -20.07 10.21 -9.88
C ILE A 55 -18.82 9.31 -9.79
N GLY A 56 -18.37 8.74 -10.91
CA GLY A 56 -17.16 7.93 -10.96
C GLY A 56 -15.91 8.69 -10.53
N PHE A 57 -15.80 9.97 -10.91
CA PHE A 57 -14.73 10.85 -10.46
C PHE A 57 -14.73 11.02 -8.92
N LEU A 58 -15.88 11.32 -8.32
CA LEU A 58 -16.00 11.43 -6.87
C LEU A 58 -15.66 10.12 -6.15
N LEU A 59 -16.14 8.99 -6.68
CA LEU A 59 -15.84 7.66 -6.14
C LEU A 59 -14.34 7.34 -6.22
N ALA A 60 -13.64 7.73 -7.29
CA ALA A 60 -12.20 7.54 -7.40
C ALA A 60 -11.42 8.34 -6.35
N LEU A 61 -11.84 9.58 -6.06
CA LEU A 61 -11.23 10.39 -5.00
C LEU A 61 -11.47 9.80 -3.61
N VAL A 62 -12.72 9.46 -3.30
CA VAL A 62 -13.10 8.83 -2.03
C VAL A 62 -12.37 7.50 -1.86
N GLY A 63 -12.35 6.67 -2.91
CA GLY A 63 -11.62 5.41 -2.95
C GLY A 63 -10.12 5.59 -2.74
N GLY A 64 -9.51 6.65 -3.28
CA GLY A 64 -8.12 7.00 -3.03
C GLY A 64 -7.84 7.32 -1.56
N VAL A 65 -8.68 8.13 -0.93
CA VAL A 65 -8.57 8.46 0.51
C VAL A 65 -8.71 7.21 1.37
N ILE A 66 -9.73 6.40 1.11
CA ILE A 66 -9.94 5.11 1.80
C ILE A 66 -8.73 4.19 1.58
N GLY A 67 -8.21 4.13 0.35
CA GLY A 67 -7.03 3.36 0.00
C GLY A 67 -5.80 3.76 0.83
N ILE A 68 -5.57 5.06 1.01
CA ILE A 68 -4.46 5.56 1.86
C ILE A 68 -4.62 5.11 3.31
N VAL A 69 -5.85 5.18 3.86
CA VAL A 69 -6.13 4.75 5.24
C VAL A 69 -5.91 3.26 5.41
N ILE A 70 -6.46 2.44 4.50
CA ILE A 70 -6.28 0.98 4.52
C ILE A 70 -4.80 0.62 4.38
N TRP A 71 -4.08 1.29 3.47
CA TRP A 71 -2.65 1.07 3.28
C TRP A 71 -1.83 1.34 4.54
N ARG A 72 -2.15 2.43 5.24
CA ARG A 72 -1.51 2.74 6.52
C ARG A 72 -1.73 1.62 7.54
N ILE A 73 -2.96 1.15 7.69
CA ILE A 73 -3.28 0.05 8.61
C ILE A 73 -2.52 -1.23 8.21
N ALA A 74 -2.48 -1.56 6.92
CA ALA A 74 -1.75 -2.73 6.44
C ALA A 74 -0.26 -2.65 6.78
N VAL A 75 0.37 -1.49 6.56
CA VAL A 75 1.79 -1.27 6.89
C VAL A 75 2.05 -1.37 8.39
N GLU A 76 1.17 -0.79 9.23
CA GLU A 76 1.25 -0.91 10.68
C GLU A 76 1.14 -2.36 11.14
N LEU A 77 0.21 -3.15 10.58
CA LEU A 77 0.08 -4.57 10.88
C LEU A 77 1.34 -5.38 10.52
N TRP A 78 1.94 -5.11 9.35
CA TRP A 78 3.21 -5.74 8.98
C TRP A 78 4.32 -5.41 9.97
N MET A 79 4.45 -4.14 10.39
CA MET A 79 5.45 -3.74 11.39
C MET A 79 5.23 -4.45 12.73
N VAL A 80 3.98 -4.59 13.18
CA VAL A 80 3.65 -5.31 14.42
C VAL A 80 4.04 -6.78 14.32
N LEU A 81 3.70 -7.47 13.23
CA LEU A 81 4.09 -8.87 13.02
C LEU A 81 5.60 -9.05 13.05
N PHE A 82 6.34 -8.13 12.44
CA PHE A 82 7.80 -8.18 12.47
C PHE A 82 8.38 -7.90 13.86
N SER A 83 7.79 -6.96 14.61
CA SER A 83 8.19 -6.73 16.00
C SER A 83 8.00 -7.97 16.86
N ILE A 84 6.93 -8.74 16.67
CA ILE A 84 6.69 -10.00 17.38
C ILE A 84 7.77 -11.03 17.04
N TYR A 85 8.12 -11.15 15.76
CA TYR A 85 9.19 -12.04 15.30
C TYR A 85 10.54 -11.70 15.95
N ASP A 86 10.88 -10.41 16.01
CA ASP A 86 12.13 -9.95 16.61
C ASP A 86 12.19 -10.25 18.12
N VAL A 87 11.10 -10.04 18.85
CA VAL A 87 11.00 -10.38 20.27
C VAL A 87 11.14 -11.89 20.51
N LEU A 88 10.50 -12.72 19.68
CA LEU A 88 10.63 -14.18 19.77
C LEU A 88 12.06 -14.65 19.50
N LYS A 89 12.75 -14.00 18.55
CA LYS A 89 14.15 -14.27 18.24
C LYS A 89 15.06 -13.96 19.43
N GLU A 90 14.83 -12.84 20.10
CA GLU A 90 15.58 -12.44 21.31
C GLU A 90 15.41 -13.44 22.46
N ILE A 91 14.17 -13.85 22.76
CA ILE A 91 13.89 -14.86 23.80
C ILE A 91 14.59 -16.19 23.50
N ARG A 92 14.59 -16.62 22.23
CA ARG A 92 15.26 -17.86 21.82
C ARG A 92 16.77 -17.77 22.05
N ASP A 93 17.38 -16.64 21.69
CA ASP A 93 18.82 -16.47 21.79
C ASP A 93 19.26 -16.32 23.26
N GLN A 94 18.43 -15.72 24.13
CA GLN A 94 18.65 -15.68 25.59
C GLN A 94 18.60 -17.07 26.24
N ARG A 95 17.73 -17.98 25.81
CA ARG A 95 17.65 -19.36 26.35
C ARG A 95 18.79 -20.29 25.91
N ARG A 96 19.66 -19.82 25.01
CA ARG A 96 20.77 -20.61 24.46
C ARG A 96 22.12 -20.28 25.13
N GLN A 97 22.17 -19.25 25.97
CA GLN A 97 23.28 -18.93 26.88
C GLN A 97 23.01 -19.57 28.24
#